data_AF-A0AA88XUT8-F1
#
_entry.id   AF-A0AA88XUT8-F1
#
_cell.length_a   1.000
_cell.length_b   1.000
_cell.length_c   1.000
_cell.angle_alpha   90.00
_cell.angle_beta   90.00
_cell.angle_gamma   90.00
#
_symmetry.space_group_name_H-M   'P 1'
#
loop_
_entity.id
_entity.type
_entity.pdbx_description
1 polymer ?
#
loop_
_entity_poly.entity_id
_entity_poly.type
_entity_poly.pdbx_seq_one_letter_code
_entity_poly.pdbx_strand_id
1 'polypeptide(L)'
;MTNDICYYGLWQNRQQVEEGLSRLPTNEQRKAVESQLKFRRTVLKQKSDDNKIFNFSRKNDQGKYVKLTIDELKKNLLTLIEDTLKEVTTERVHPDVPLFVGEKIDHTFSDGIVYKGYVISGVPGFPLWYNVKYEGDEAIYAYNLAEDYKSGDVQIVVE
;
A
#
# COMPACT_ATOMS: atom_id res chain seq x y z
N MET A 1 5.62 -9.26 -13.14
CA MET A 1 5.24 -8.04 -12.39
C MET A 1 4.28 -8.38 -11.25
N THR A 2 3.04 -8.80 -11.51
CA THR A 2 2.13 -9.26 -10.44
C THR A 2 2.63 -10.55 -9.77
N ASN A 3 3.11 -11.53 -10.54
CA ASN A 3 3.70 -12.76 -9.98
C ASN A 3 4.94 -12.49 -9.11
N ASP A 4 5.76 -11.49 -9.46
CA ASP A 4 6.91 -11.12 -8.65
C ASP A 4 6.46 -10.49 -7.32
N ILE A 5 5.38 -9.71 -7.32
CA ILE A 5 4.77 -9.19 -6.09
C ILE A 5 4.12 -10.30 -5.26
N CYS A 6 3.49 -11.30 -5.88
CA CYS A 6 3.01 -12.48 -5.16
C CYS A 6 4.15 -13.26 -4.49
N TYR A 7 5.34 -13.27 -5.10
CA TYR A 7 6.52 -13.95 -4.57
C TYR A 7 7.24 -13.14 -3.48
N TYR A 8 7.48 -11.84 -3.71
CA TYR A 8 8.22 -10.98 -2.78
C TYR A 8 7.35 -10.33 -1.69
N GLY A 9 6.03 -10.36 -1.86
CA GLY A 9 5.07 -9.57 -1.09
C GLY A 9 4.97 -8.11 -1.57
N LEU A 10 3.95 -7.39 -1.13
CA LEU A 10 3.82 -5.94 -1.34
C LEU A 10 4.08 -5.20 -0.02
N TRP A 11 5.26 -4.59 0.12
CA TRP A 11 5.67 -3.99 1.39
C TRP A 11 5.06 -2.60 1.59
N GLN A 12 4.40 -2.35 2.70
CA GLN A 12 3.58 -1.17 2.98
C GLN A 12 4.13 -0.23 4.05
N ASN A 13 5.24 -0.59 4.69
CA ASN A 13 5.90 0.24 5.68
C ASN A 13 7.41 -0.02 5.70
N ARG A 14 8.16 0.84 6.39
CA ARG A 14 9.62 0.74 6.48
C ARG A 14 10.07 -0.61 7.00
N GLN A 15 9.46 -1.11 8.07
CA GLN A 15 9.82 -2.40 8.68
C GLN A 15 9.70 -3.55 7.67
N GLN A 16 8.60 -3.62 6.91
CA GLN A 16 8.42 -4.65 5.88
C GLN A 16 9.45 -4.54 4.75
N VAL A 17 9.87 -3.33 4.37
CA VAL A 17 10.95 -3.14 3.39
C VAL A 17 12.28 -3.67 3.95
N GLU A 18 12.62 -3.33 5.20
CA GLU A 18 13.87 -3.78 5.84
C GLU A 18 13.90 -5.31 6.01
N GLU A 19 12.87 -5.88 6.63
CA GLU A 19 12.79 -7.32 6.88
C GLU A 19 12.66 -8.12 5.59
N GLY A 20 11.89 -7.61 4.62
CA GLY A 20 11.74 -8.24 3.32
C GLY A 20 13.07 -8.34 2.58
N LEU A 21 13.86 -7.26 2.59
CA LEU A 21 15.19 -7.26 2.00
C LEU A 21 16.18 -8.16 2.75
N SER A 22 16.17 -8.15 4.08
CA SER A 22 17.10 -8.96 4.88
C SER A 22 16.87 -10.47 4.71
N ARG A 23 15.65 -10.89 4.38
CA ARG A 23 15.30 -12.29 4.11
C ARG A 23 15.70 -12.75 2.70
N LEU A 24 15.98 -11.84 1.78
CA LEU A 24 16.27 -12.16 0.38
C LEU A 24 17.77 -12.26 0.09
N PRO A 25 18.18 -13.21 -0.77
CA PRO A 25 19.53 -13.24 -1.33
C PRO A 25 19.91 -11.92 -2.02
N THR A 26 21.17 -11.49 -1.92
CA THR A 26 21.66 -10.21 -2.45
C THR A 26 21.38 -10.02 -3.96
N ASN A 27 21.43 -11.10 -4.74
CA ASN A 27 21.12 -11.09 -6.18
C ASN A 27 19.63 -10.87 -6.49
N GLU A 28 18.74 -11.11 -5.53
CA GLU A 28 17.28 -10.93 -5.69
C GLU A 28 16.76 -9.60 -5.15
N GLN A 29 17.43 -9.03 -4.15
CA GLN A 29 17.02 -7.79 -3.49
C GLN A 29 16.70 -6.67 -4.47
N ARG A 30 17.55 -6.46 -5.49
CA ARG A 30 17.29 -5.46 -6.54
C ARG A 30 15.99 -5.74 -7.29
N LYS A 31 15.77 -6.99 -7.70
CA LYS A 31 14.58 -7.39 -8.47
C LYS A 31 13.32 -7.21 -7.63
N ALA A 32 13.38 -7.50 -6.33
CA ALA A 32 12.28 -7.26 -5.40
C ALA A 32 11.91 -5.77 -5.35
N VAL A 33 12.88 -4.87 -5.10
CA VAL A 33 12.62 -3.43 -5.05
C VAL A 33 12.13 -2.87 -6.39
N GLU A 34 12.73 -3.28 -7.51
CA GLU A 34 12.26 -2.85 -8.83
C GLU A 34 10.82 -3.32 -9.09
N SER A 35 10.45 -4.53 -8.64
CA SER A 35 9.09 -5.05 -8.76
C SER A 35 8.09 -4.22 -7.94
N GLN A 36 8.47 -3.83 -6.71
CA GLN A 36 7.69 -2.93 -5.84
C GLN A 36 7.39 -1.59 -6.55
N LEU A 37 8.41 -0.97 -7.15
CA LEU A 37 8.30 0.32 -7.84
C LEU A 37 7.50 0.20 -9.15
N LYS A 38 7.72 -0.86 -9.93
CA LYS A 38 6.96 -1.14 -11.17
C LYS A 38 5.49 -1.32 -10.86
N PHE A 39 5.16 -2.14 -9.87
CA PHE A 39 3.77 -2.43 -9.49
C PHE A 39 3.03 -1.17 -9.02
N ARG A 40 3.65 -0.34 -8.17
CA ARG A 40 3.10 0.96 -7.77
C ARG A 40 2.83 1.87 -8.95
N ARG A 41 3.76 1.95 -9.90
CA ARG A 41 3.59 2.78 -11.10
C ARG A 41 2.46 2.31 -12.01
N THR A 42 2.41 1.01 -12.31
CA THR A 42 1.58 0.50 -13.42
C THR A 42 0.25 -0.06 -12.96
N VAL A 43 0.24 -0.75 -11.82
CA VAL A 43 -0.96 -1.42 -11.28
C VAL A 43 -1.69 -0.47 -10.35
N LEU A 44 -0.97 0.10 -9.36
CA LEU A 44 -1.60 1.02 -8.42
C LEU A 44 -1.80 2.42 -9.01
N LYS A 45 -1.09 2.76 -10.08
CA LYS A 45 -1.07 4.10 -10.68
C LYS A 45 -0.77 5.20 -9.64
N GLN A 46 0.07 4.86 -8.66
CA GLN A 46 0.44 5.75 -7.57
C GLN A 46 1.11 7.01 -8.14
N LYS A 47 0.69 8.18 -7.65
CA LYS A 47 1.26 9.48 -8.02
C LYS A 47 2.33 9.90 -7.01
N SER A 48 3.24 10.76 -7.44
CA SER A 48 4.24 11.41 -6.61
C SER A 48 4.62 12.71 -7.27
N ASP A 49 4.94 13.73 -6.47
CA ASP A 49 5.42 15.02 -6.97
C ASP A 49 6.73 14.88 -7.75
N ASP A 50 7.57 13.91 -7.40
CA ASP A 50 8.76 13.56 -8.17
C ASP A 50 8.50 12.38 -9.11
N ASN A 51 8.15 12.68 -10.35
CA ASN A 51 7.98 11.67 -11.41
C ASN A 51 9.22 10.77 -11.64
N LYS A 52 10.42 11.21 -11.23
CA LYS A 52 11.65 10.42 -11.38
C LYS A 52 11.77 9.30 -10.36
N ILE A 53 10.94 9.30 -9.31
CA ILE A 53 10.95 8.28 -8.24
C ILE A 53 10.77 6.86 -8.77
N PHE A 54 10.07 6.70 -9.90
CA PHE A 54 9.84 5.42 -10.55
C PHE A 54 10.92 5.02 -11.57
N ASN A 55 11.96 5.82 -11.77
CA ASN A 55 13.03 5.52 -12.73
C ASN A 55 14.08 4.60 -12.11
N PHE A 56 14.65 3.71 -12.94
CA PHE A 56 15.73 2.78 -12.52
C PHE A 56 17.13 3.25 -12.93
N SER A 57 17.22 4.42 -13.55
CA SER A 57 18.47 5.04 -14.00
C SER A 57 18.33 6.56 -14.04
N ARG A 58 19.47 7.26 -13.99
CA ARG A 58 19.56 8.71 -14.15
C ARG A 58 20.74 9.08 -15.04
N LYS A 59 20.75 10.29 -15.60
CA LYS A 59 21.96 10.85 -16.21
C LYS A 59 22.93 11.29 -15.11
N ASN A 60 24.22 10.96 -15.27
CA ASN A 60 25.30 11.53 -14.47
C ASN A 60 25.72 12.90 -15.01
N ASP A 61 26.70 13.54 -14.36
CA ASP A 61 27.19 14.88 -14.74
C ASP A 61 27.80 14.94 -16.15
N GLN A 62 28.18 13.78 -16.70
CA GLN A 62 28.68 13.62 -18.06
C GLN A 62 27.56 13.36 -19.08
N GLY A 63 26.30 13.40 -18.66
CA GLY A 63 25.12 13.14 -19.50
C GLY A 63 24.87 11.66 -19.81
N LYS A 64 25.67 10.73 -19.28
CA LYS A 64 25.53 9.28 -19.49
C LYS A 64 24.51 8.68 -18.52
N TYR A 65 23.67 7.78 -19.00
CA TYR A 65 22.76 7.03 -18.14
C TYR A 65 23.50 6.01 -17.27
N VAL A 66 23.26 6.07 -15.97
CA VAL A 66 23.76 5.13 -14.95
C VAL A 66 22.58 4.53 -14.19
N LYS A 67 22.68 3.24 -13.86
CA LYS A 67 21.65 2.55 -13.07
C LYS A 67 21.69 3.06 -11.63
N LEU A 68 20.51 3.23 -11.02
CA LEU A 68 20.43 3.54 -9.59
C LEU A 68 20.88 2.34 -8.75
N THR A 69 21.50 2.60 -7.61
CA THR A 69 21.89 1.57 -6.63
C THR A 69 20.66 0.98 -5.93
N ILE A 70 20.83 -0.14 -5.22
CA ILE A 70 19.73 -0.72 -4.43
C ILE A 70 19.28 0.27 -3.35
N ASP A 71 20.20 0.97 -2.70
CA ASP A 71 19.88 1.95 -1.66
C ASP A 71 19.09 3.14 -2.22
N GLU A 72 19.43 3.61 -3.42
CA GLU A 72 18.67 4.67 -4.10
C GLU A 72 17.25 4.20 -4.43
N LEU A 73 17.09 2.98 -4.95
CA LEU A 73 15.78 2.42 -5.25
C LEU A 73 14.95 2.17 -3.98
N LYS A 74 15.60 1.70 -2.91
CA LYS A 74 14.98 1.50 -1.60
C LYS A 74 14.50 2.83 -1.02
N LYS A 75 15.31 3.88 -1.12
CA LYS A 75 14.91 5.24 -0.72
C LYS A 75 13.67 5.70 -1.50
N ASN A 76 13.66 5.54 -2.81
CA ASN A 76 12.49 5.88 -3.64
C ASN A 76 11.23 5.11 -3.19
N LEU A 77 11.36 3.81 -2.90
CA LEU A 77 10.25 3.00 -2.39
C LEU A 77 9.73 3.49 -1.03
N LEU A 78 10.64 3.80 -0.09
CA LEU A 78 10.27 4.32 1.22
C LEU A 78 9.58 5.67 1.13
N THR A 79 10.06 6.57 0.27
CA THR A 79 9.40 7.85 0.01
C THR A 79 7.98 7.67 -0.50
N LEU A 80 7.75 6.77 -1.48
CA LEU A 80 6.39 6.48 -1.96
C LEU A 80 5.47 5.94 -0.85
N ILE A 81 5.99 5.08 0.03
CA ILE A 81 5.23 4.53 1.15
C ILE A 81 4.88 5.63 2.17
N GLU A 82 5.85 6.47 2.53
CA GLU A 82 5.69 7.56 3.49
C GLU A 82 4.75 8.65 2.96
N ASP A 83 4.82 8.98 1.68
CA ASP A 83 3.93 9.95 1.04
C ASP A 83 2.49 9.44 1.04
N THR A 84 2.26 8.14 0.84
CA THR A 84 0.91 7.58 0.98
C THR A 84 0.37 7.67 2.39
N LEU A 85 1.21 7.43 3.41
CA LEU A 85 0.77 7.59 4.80
C LEU A 85 0.38 9.04 5.09
N LYS A 86 1.09 10.01 4.50
CA LYS A 86 0.71 11.42 4.58
C LYS A 86 -0.61 11.67 3.88
N GLU A 87 -0.79 11.27 2.62
CA GLU A 87 -2.07 11.45 1.90
C GLU A 87 -3.26 10.87 2.67
N VAL A 88 -3.13 9.66 3.23
CA VAL A 88 -4.17 9.03 4.06
C VAL A 88 -4.44 9.80 5.36
N THR A 89 -3.44 10.47 5.94
CA THR A 89 -3.57 11.19 7.21
C THR A 89 -3.92 12.67 7.06
N THR A 90 -3.57 13.31 5.93
CA THR A 90 -3.72 14.75 5.73
C THR A 90 -4.83 15.14 4.77
N GLU A 91 -5.30 14.25 3.89
CA GLU A 91 -6.46 14.52 3.05
C GLU A 91 -7.63 13.63 3.46
N ARG A 92 -8.69 14.24 4.00
CA ARG A 92 -10.04 13.69 3.81
C ARG A 92 -10.34 13.78 2.31
N VAL A 93 -9.80 12.85 1.51
CA VAL A 93 -10.07 12.74 0.07
C VAL A 93 -11.59 12.63 -0.16
N HIS A 94 -12.30 12.12 0.85
CA HIS A 94 -13.75 12.04 0.90
C HIS A 94 -14.27 12.53 2.26
N PRO A 95 -14.65 13.81 2.41
CA PRO A 95 -15.17 14.33 3.67
C PRO A 95 -16.49 13.69 4.11
N ASP A 96 -17.17 13.02 3.18
CA ASP A 96 -18.38 12.22 3.36
C ASP A 96 -18.11 10.79 3.89
N VAL A 97 -16.86 10.36 3.92
CA VAL A 97 -16.45 9.04 4.41
C VAL A 97 -15.74 9.20 5.75
N PRO A 98 -16.11 8.43 6.79
CA PRO A 98 -15.47 8.53 8.09
C PRO A 98 -14.02 8.01 8.04
N LEU A 99 -13.21 8.44 9.00
CA LEU A 99 -11.88 7.88 9.20
C LEU A 99 -12.02 6.48 9.78
N PHE A 100 -11.79 5.44 8.97
CA PHE A 100 -11.94 4.06 9.41
C PHE A 100 -10.73 3.52 10.18
N VAL A 101 -9.53 4.02 9.91
CA VAL A 101 -8.30 3.42 10.46
C VAL A 101 -8.32 3.46 11.99
N GLY A 102 -8.19 2.29 12.60
CA GLY A 102 -8.26 2.10 14.06
C GLY A 102 -9.65 1.75 14.59
N GLU A 103 -10.69 1.86 13.77
CA GLU A 103 -12.07 1.65 14.18
C GLU A 103 -12.48 0.16 14.13
N LYS A 104 -13.45 -0.20 14.99
CA LYS A 104 -14.21 -1.44 14.89
C LYS A 104 -15.35 -1.26 13.90
N ILE A 105 -15.58 -2.27 13.09
CA ILE A 105 -16.64 -2.25 12.08
C ILE A 105 -17.50 -3.52 12.15
N ASP A 106 -18.78 -3.34 11.82
CA ASP A 106 -19.68 -4.41 11.42
C ASP A 106 -19.81 -4.33 9.88
N HIS A 107 -19.39 -5.39 9.17
CA HIS A 107 -19.37 -5.45 7.71
C HIS A 107 -20.29 -6.57 7.20
N THR A 108 -21.32 -6.20 6.45
CA THR A 108 -22.33 -7.09 5.88
C THR A 108 -21.94 -7.44 4.45
N PHE A 109 -21.84 -8.74 4.15
CA PHE A 109 -21.59 -9.21 2.79
C PHE A 109 -22.89 -9.58 2.06
N SER A 110 -22.77 -9.98 0.80
CA SER A 110 -23.90 -10.34 -0.06
C SER A 110 -24.73 -11.53 0.43
N ASP A 111 -24.18 -12.34 1.34
CA ASP A 111 -24.90 -13.42 2.03
C ASP A 111 -25.77 -12.92 3.20
N GLY A 112 -25.71 -11.62 3.50
CA GLY A 112 -26.41 -10.99 4.62
C GLY A 112 -25.76 -11.25 5.98
N ILE A 113 -24.60 -11.91 6.02
CA ILE A 113 -23.88 -12.19 7.26
C ILE A 113 -23.05 -10.96 7.63
N VAL A 114 -23.16 -10.56 8.89
CA VAL A 114 -22.38 -9.47 9.48
C VAL A 114 -21.11 -10.03 10.10
N TYR A 115 -19.96 -9.53 9.66
CA TYR A 115 -18.66 -9.88 10.19
C TYR A 115 -18.09 -8.71 10.99
N LYS A 116 -17.60 -9.01 12.19
CA LYS A 116 -16.93 -8.05 13.07
C LYS A 116 -15.47 -7.94 12.69
N GLY A 117 -14.99 -6.73 12.48
CA GLY A 117 -13.63 -6.49 12.05
C GLY A 117 -12.99 -5.23 12.63
N TYR A 118 -11.68 -5.16 12.47
CA TYR A 118 -10.85 -4.01 12.81
C TYR A 118 -10.16 -3.51 11.56
N VAL A 119 -10.23 -2.21 11.33
CA VAL A 119 -9.55 -1.59 10.20
C VAL A 119 -8.13 -1.22 10.62
N ILE A 120 -7.15 -1.93 10.06
CA ILE A 120 -5.75 -1.84 10.50
C ILE A 120 -5.04 -0.67 9.83
N SER A 121 -5.29 -0.44 8.54
CA SER A 121 -4.63 0.62 7.77
C SER A 121 -5.39 0.93 6.48
N GLY A 122 -5.15 2.09 5.89
CA GLY A 122 -5.44 2.28 4.46
C GLY A 122 -4.54 1.37 3.60
N VAL A 123 -4.98 1.07 2.38
CA VAL A 123 -4.15 0.38 1.38
C VAL A 123 -3.36 1.42 0.60
N PRO A 124 -2.02 1.37 0.63
CA PRO A 124 -1.24 2.39 -0.06
C PRO A 124 -1.50 2.43 -1.57
N GLY A 125 -1.70 3.64 -2.10
CA GLY A 125 -2.03 3.88 -3.51
C GLY A 125 -3.53 3.76 -3.81
N PHE A 126 -4.35 3.35 -2.84
CA PHE A 126 -5.80 3.23 -2.99
C PHE A 126 -6.52 3.95 -1.85
N PRO A 127 -6.81 5.25 -2.01
CA PRO A 127 -7.32 6.10 -0.92
C PRO A 127 -8.69 5.67 -0.35
N LEU A 128 -9.42 4.82 -1.08
CA LEU A 128 -10.70 4.28 -0.66
C LEU A 128 -10.63 2.87 -0.07
N TRP A 129 -9.47 2.23 -0.17
CA TRP A 129 -9.30 0.83 0.22
C TRP A 129 -8.61 0.74 1.57
N TYR A 130 -9.05 -0.23 2.36
CA TYR A 130 -8.58 -0.45 3.72
C TYR A 130 -8.29 -1.91 3.98
N ASN A 131 -7.23 -2.16 4.74
CA ASN A 131 -6.89 -3.48 5.26
C ASN A 131 -7.74 -3.75 6.51
N VAL A 132 -8.53 -4.81 6.46
CA VAL A 132 -9.45 -5.25 7.51
C VAL A 132 -9.04 -6.61 8.03
N LYS A 133 -9.11 -6.76 9.35
CA LYS A 133 -8.93 -8.01 10.07
C LYS A 133 -10.24 -8.40 10.73
N TYR A 134 -10.82 -9.52 10.34
CA TYR A 134 -12.03 -10.04 10.97
C TYR A 134 -11.72 -10.88 12.20
N GLU A 135 -12.65 -10.86 13.15
CA GLU A 135 -12.59 -11.70 14.34
C GLU A 135 -12.70 -13.19 13.95
N GLY A 136 -11.83 -14.03 14.51
CA GLY A 136 -11.84 -15.48 14.25
C GLY A 136 -11.16 -15.92 12.95
N ASP A 137 -10.61 -15.00 12.14
CA ASP A 137 -9.83 -15.32 10.93
C ASP A 137 -8.39 -14.78 11.06
N GLU A 138 -7.39 -15.54 10.60
CA GLU A 138 -5.97 -15.15 10.59
C GLU A 138 -5.59 -14.27 9.39
N ALA A 139 -6.40 -14.22 8.34
CA ALA A 139 -6.14 -13.40 7.15
C ALA A 139 -6.36 -11.89 7.37
N ILE A 140 -5.81 -11.08 6.45
CA ILE A 140 -6.09 -9.65 6.29
C ILE A 140 -6.64 -9.45 4.89
N TYR A 141 -7.73 -8.71 4.78
CA TYR A 141 -8.44 -8.46 3.54
C TYR A 141 -8.39 -6.98 3.16
N ALA A 142 -8.39 -6.67 1.87
CA ALA A 142 -8.45 -5.29 1.39
C ALA A 142 -9.83 -5.04 0.76
N TYR A 143 -10.56 -4.04 1.26
CA TYR A 143 -11.89 -3.66 0.76
C TYR A 143 -12.01 -2.17 0.52
N ASN A 144 -12.87 -1.80 -0.42
CA ASN A 144 -13.29 -0.42 -0.65
C ASN A 144 -14.35 -0.01 0.39
N LEU A 145 -13.94 0.15 1.66
CA LEU A 145 -14.88 0.47 2.75
C LEU A 145 -15.62 1.79 2.55
N ALA A 146 -15.08 2.69 1.73
CA ALA A 146 -15.77 3.94 1.39
C ALA A 146 -17.02 3.70 0.53
N GLU A 147 -16.96 2.76 -0.42
CA GLU A 147 -18.14 2.34 -1.18
C GLU A 147 -19.10 1.54 -0.29
N ASP A 148 -18.57 0.59 0.49
CA ASP A 148 -19.37 -0.23 1.39
C ASP A 148 -20.11 0.63 2.44
N TYR A 149 -19.54 1.75 2.86
CA TYR A 149 -20.20 2.68 3.80
C TYR A 149 -21.33 3.45 3.14
N LYS A 150 -21.15 3.82 1.87
CA LYS A 150 -22.18 4.54 1.10
C LYS A 150 -23.36 3.65 0.75
N SER A 151 -23.14 2.34 0.55
CA SER A 151 -24.21 1.36 0.37
C SER A 151 -24.86 0.95 1.69
N GLY A 152 -24.22 1.22 2.83
CA GLY A 152 -24.71 0.83 4.16
C GLY A 152 -24.30 -0.58 4.57
N ASP A 153 -23.37 -1.20 3.81
CA ASP A 153 -22.84 -2.53 4.05
C ASP A 153 -21.81 -2.54 5.17
N VAL A 154 -21.11 -1.43 5.43
CA VAL A 154 -20.20 -1.30 6.59
C VAL A 154 -20.61 -0.16 7.52
N GLN A 155 -20.53 -0.41 8.82
CA GLN A 155 -20.80 0.59 9.87
C GLN A 155 -19.68 0.57 10.92
N ILE A 156 -19.29 1.77 11.39
CA ILE A 156 -18.40 1.89 12.54
C ILE A 156 -19.21 1.60 13.79
N VAL A 157 -18.70 0.71 14.64
CA VAL A 157 -19.31 0.39 15.92
C VAL A 157 -18.96 1.49 16.91
N VAL A 158 -19.95 2.27 17.32
CA VAL A 158 -19.79 3.28 18.38
C VAL A 158 -19.97 2.59 19.73
N GLU A 159 -18.94 2.58 20.56
CA GLU A 159 -19.03 2.17 21.98
C GLU A 159 -19.63 3.28 22.86
#